data_AF-A0A9D9LER5-F1
#
_entry.id   AF-A0A9D9LER5-F1
#
_cell.length_a   1.000
_cell.length_b   1.000
_cell.length_c   1.000
_cell.angle_alpha   90.00
_cell.angle_beta   90.00
_cell.angle_gamma   90.00
#
_symmetry.space_group_name_H-M   'P 1'
#
loop_
_entity.id
_entity.type
_entity.pdbx_description
1 polymer ?
#
loop_
_entity_poly.entity_id
_entity_poly.type
_entity_poly.pdbx_seq_one_letter_code
_entity_poly.pdbx_strand_id
1 'polypeptide(L)'
;MGQTMVEKIVSRQVGRPVRSGELIERLPIGKLFFNDVIGPPAILTLQRLFGETFRRHGKPVRVFDPRRVFMLPDHSIPAYSVEVAEGVDLMESFGRECGFRVYREGDGIEHVVLIEDGHIVPWDIVLGTDSHTCTNGAMGALAFGVGTTDGAYAMATGHIYDFVVPETFQCSSARACAGCPWTPGRRSATWRWR
;
A
#
# COMPACT_ATOMS: atom_id res chain seq x y z
N MET A 1 6.15 29.29 -3.64
CA MET A 1 6.74 28.08 -4.27
C MET A 1 5.61 27.19 -4.78
N GLY A 2 5.82 26.48 -5.89
CA GLY A 2 4.87 25.48 -6.38
C GLY A 2 4.78 24.27 -5.44
N GLN A 3 3.74 23.45 -5.59
CA GLN A 3 3.63 22.20 -4.81
C GLN A 3 4.63 21.13 -5.25
N THR A 4 5.14 20.34 -4.30
CA THR A 4 5.91 19.11 -4.57
C THR A 4 5.00 18.03 -5.18
N MET A 5 5.58 16.93 -5.67
CA MET A 5 4.78 15.82 -6.20
C MET A 5 3.88 15.20 -5.11
N VAL A 6 4.42 15.01 -3.90
CA VAL A 6 3.65 14.50 -2.76
C VAL A 6 2.52 15.44 -2.40
N GLU A 7 2.80 16.74 -2.26
CA GLU A 7 1.77 17.74 -1.98
C GLU A 7 0.66 17.74 -3.04
N LYS A 8 1.00 17.58 -4.34
CA LYS A 8 0.02 17.50 -5.42
C LYS A 8 -0.86 16.25 -5.34
N ILE A 9 -0.25 15.08 -5.07
CA ILE A 9 -1.00 13.82 -4.92
C ILE A 9 -1.99 13.93 -3.76
N VAL A 10 -1.53 14.38 -2.60
CA VAL A 10 -2.41 14.57 -1.42
C VAL A 10 -3.47 15.63 -1.70
N SER A 11 -3.11 16.75 -2.33
CA SER A 11 -4.08 17.82 -2.65
C SER A 11 -5.19 17.33 -3.57
N ARG A 12 -4.85 16.50 -4.57
CA ARG A 12 -5.81 15.90 -5.47
C ARG A 12 -6.79 14.99 -4.73
N GLN A 13 -6.28 14.22 -3.77
CA GLN A 13 -7.07 13.26 -3.02
C GLN A 13 -7.99 13.91 -1.98
N VAL A 14 -7.54 15.01 -1.37
CA VAL A 14 -8.34 15.78 -0.39
C VAL A 14 -9.24 16.82 -1.07
N GLY A 15 -8.97 17.19 -2.32
CA GLY A 15 -9.75 18.17 -3.08
C GLY A 15 -9.43 19.64 -2.79
N ARG A 16 -8.31 19.90 -2.10
CA ARG A 16 -7.79 21.26 -1.84
C ARG A 16 -6.26 21.26 -1.78
N PRO A 17 -5.61 22.41 -2.01
CA PRO A 17 -4.16 22.50 -1.81
C PRO A 17 -3.77 22.19 -0.35
N VAL A 18 -2.72 21.38 -0.19
CA VAL A 18 -2.06 21.10 1.09
C VAL A 18 -0.58 21.48 1.04
N ARG A 19 0.05 21.59 2.22
CA ARG A 19 1.50 21.84 2.38
C ARG A 19 2.16 20.86 3.33
N SER A 20 3.47 20.66 3.18
CA SER A 20 4.28 19.90 4.15
C SER A 20 4.06 20.39 5.60
N GLY A 21 3.96 19.47 6.54
CA GLY A 21 3.69 19.72 7.96
C GLY A 21 2.20 19.81 8.30
N GLU A 22 1.31 19.84 7.30
CA GLU A 22 -0.13 19.87 7.52
C GLU A 22 -0.67 18.50 7.95
N LEU A 23 -1.51 18.48 8.98
CA LEU A 23 -2.21 17.27 9.44
C LEU A 23 -3.49 17.05 8.63
N ILE A 24 -3.62 15.86 8.06
CA ILE A 24 -4.82 15.38 7.37
C ILE A 24 -5.45 14.29 8.25
N GLU A 25 -6.50 14.65 8.98
CA GLU A 25 -7.18 13.75 9.92
C GLU A 25 -7.68 12.45 9.27
N ARG A 26 -8.14 12.54 8.01
CA ARG A 26 -8.59 11.40 7.21
C ARG A 26 -8.15 11.55 5.77
N LEU A 27 -7.08 10.89 5.40
CA LEU A 27 -6.58 10.87 4.03
C LEU A 27 -7.20 9.68 3.28
N PRO A 28 -8.03 9.90 2.23
CA PRO A 28 -8.57 8.80 1.44
C PRO A 28 -7.46 8.07 0.67
N ILE A 29 -7.52 6.76 0.56
CA ILE A 29 -6.49 5.99 -0.16
C ILE A 29 -6.98 5.43 -1.50
N GLY A 30 -6.05 5.20 -2.40
CA GLY A 30 -6.29 4.62 -3.72
C GLY A 30 -6.21 3.09 -3.72
N LYS A 31 -5.18 2.54 -3.08
CA LYS A 31 -4.90 1.10 -3.05
C LYS A 31 -4.44 0.66 -1.66
N LEU A 32 -4.76 -0.58 -1.30
CA LEU A 32 -4.34 -1.22 -0.07
C LEU A 32 -3.98 -2.68 -0.36
N PHE A 33 -2.82 -3.14 0.10
CA PHE A 33 -2.44 -4.55 -0.01
C PHE A 33 -1.83 -5.11 1.26
N PHE A 34 -1.88 -6.43 1.39
CA PHE A 34 -1.35 -7.18 2.54
C PHE A 34 -0.60 -8.44 2.09
N ASN A 35 0.51 -8.73 2.74
CA ASN A 35 1.19 -10.02 2.66
C ASN A 35 0.62 -11.06 3.65
N ASP A 36 1.07 -12.31 3.56
CA ASP A 36 0.68 -13.43 4.42
C ASP A 36 1.08 -13.28 5.90
N VAL A 37 2.08 -12.44 6.20
CA VAL A 37 2.52 -12.21 7.60
C VAL A 37 1.55 -11.26 8.32
N ILE A 38 1.08 -10.21 7.63
CA ILE A 38 0.27 -9.16 8.25
C ILE A 38 -1.21 -9.21 7.85
N GLY A 39 -1.55 -9.82 6.71
CA GLY A 39 -2.92 -9.99 6.22
C GLY A 39 -3.84 -10.69 7.22
N PRO A 40 -3.51 -11.90 7.71
CA PRO A 40 -4.33 -12.60 8.69
C PRO A 40 -4.59 -11.80 9.98
N PRO A 41 -3.57 -11.26 10.68
CA PRO A 41 -3.83 -10.45 11.86
C PRO A 41 -4.57 -9.14 11.55
N ALA A 42 -4.43 -8.57 10.35
CA ALA A 42 -5.21 -7.40 9.94
C ALA A 42 -6.70 -7.73 9.75
N ILE A 43 -7.04 -8.91 9.17
CA ILE A 43 -8.42 -9.39 9.06
C ILE A 43 -9.04 -9.55 10.45
N LEU A 44 -8.34 -10.24 11.35
CA LEU A 44 -8.80 -10.45 12.73
C LEU A 44 -8.96 -9.13 13.48
N THR A 45 -8.03 -8.19 13.28
CA THR A 45 -8.10 -6.85 13.87
C THR A 45 -9.30 -6.07 13.34
N LEU A 46 -9.57 -6.12 12.03
CA LEU A 46 -10.74 -5.48 11.44
C LEU A 46 -12.03 -6.07 12.03
N GLN A 47 -12.14 -7.39 12.11
CA GLN A 47 -13.30 -8.06 12.70
C GLN A 47 -13.49 -7.67 14.17
N ARG A 48 -12.40 -7.59 14.94
CA ARG A 48 -12.42 -7.16 16.35
C ARG A 48 -12.85 -5.70 16.52
N LEU A 49 -12.28 -4.78 15.73
CA LEU A 49 -12.50 -3.34 15.90
C LEU A 49 -13.83 -2.87 15.29
N PHE A 50 -14.23 -3.44 14.15
CA PHE A 50 -15.39 -2.96 13.40
C PHE A 50 -16.57 -3.93 13.42
N GLY A 51 -16.40 -5.18 13.85
CA GLY A 51 -17.44 -6.21 13.78
C GLY A 51 -18.73 -5.87 14.53
N GLU A 52 -18.64 -5.19 15.68
CA GLU A 52 -19.85 -4.70 16.37
C GLU A 52 -20.54 -3.59 15.59
N THR A 53 -19.78 -2.63 15.05
CA THR A 53 -20.31 -1.54 14.22
C THR A 53 -21.06 -2.09 13.01
N PHE A 54 -20.45 -3.02 12.27
CA PHE A 54 -21.09 -3.69 11.14
C PHE A 54 -22.39 -4.40 11.56
N ARG A 55 -22.37 -5.18 12.65
CA ARG A 55 -23.55 -5.88 13.18
C ARG A 55 -24.68 -4.91 13.57
N ARG A 56 -24.38 -3.80 14.26
CA ARG A 56 -25.37 -2.78 14.65
C ARG A 56 -26.07 -2.15 13.44
N HIS A 57 -25.38 -2.09 12.29
CA HIS A 57 -25.95 -1.61 11.03
C HIS A 57 -26.54 -2.72 10.15
N GLY A 58 -26.66 -3.96 10.65
CA GLY A 58 -27.20 -5.10 9.90
C GLY A 58 -26.35 -5.49 8.68
N LYS A 59 -25.05 -5.14 8.69
CA LYS A 59 -24.13 -5.41 7.59
C LYS A 59 -23.08 -6.44 8.01
N PRO A 60 -22.64 -7.32 7.10
CA PRO A 60 -21.49 -8.16 7.37
C PRO A 60 -20.21 -7.33 7.32
N VAL A 61 -19.17 -7.83 7.96
CA VAL A 61 -17.84 -7.22 7.90
C VAL A 61 -17.33 -7.26 6.45
N ARG A 62 -16.92 -6.10 5.93
CA ARG A 62 -16.49 -5.92 4.54
C ARG A 62 -15.37 -4.88 4.44
N VAL A 63 -14.63 -4.94 3.34
CA VAL A 63 -13.65 -3.93 2.95
C VAL A 63 -14.31 -2.70 2.32
N PHE A 64 -13.61 -1.57 2.29
CA PHE A 64 -14.15 -0.30 1.78
C PHE A 64 -14.47 -0.29 0.27
N ASP A 65 -13.59 -0.86 -0.57
CA ASP A 65 -13.80 -1.07 -2.02
C ASP A 65 -13.03 -2.34 -2.44
N PRO A 66 -13.72 -3.43 -2.79
CA PRO A 66 -13.07 -4.69 -3.15
C PRO A 66 -12.12 -4.61 -4.35
N ARG A 67 -12.26 -3.59 -5.21
CA ARG A 67 -11.38 -3.39 -6.38
C ARG A 67 -10.07 -2.66 -6.04
N ARG A 68 -9.92 -2.23 -4.79
CA ARG A 68 -8.77 -1.47 -4.29
C ARG A 68 -7.99 -2.23 -3.22
N VAL A 69 -8.46 -3.40 -2.81
CA VAL A 69 -7.83 -4.24 -1.78
C VAL A 69 -7.26 -5.49 -2.42
N PHE A 70 -6.03 -5.83 -2.04
CA PHE A 70 -5.33 -7.01 -2.52
C PHE A 70 -4.69 -7.77 -1.36
N MET A 71 -4.59 -9.09 -1.49
CA MET A 71 -3.87 -9.95 -0.55
C MET A 71 -2.94 -10.86 -1.33
N LEU A 72 -1.67 -10.92 -0.92
CA LEU A 72 -0.60 -11.56 -1.68
C LEU A 72 0.23 -12.45 -0.74
N PRO A 73 0.08 -13.77 -0.79
CA PRO A 73 0.95 -14.65 -0.03
C PRO A 73 2.29 -14.80 -0.76
N ASP A 74 3.33 -14.11 -0.27
CA ASP A 74 4.66 -14.07 -0.91
C ASP A 74 5.84 -14.14 0.06
N HIS A 75 5.64 -13.91 1.37
CA HIS A 75 6.70 -13.88 2.36
C HIS A 75 7.03 -15.28 2.91
N SER A 76 6.00 -16.10 3.17
CA SER A 76 6.15 -17.40 3.83
C SER A 76 5.76 -18.55 2.93
N ILE A 77 6.06 -18.46 1.63
CA ILE A 77 5.67 -19.46 0.62
C ILE A 77 6.88 -20.28 0.13
N PRO A 78 6.81 -21.63 0.15
CA PRO A 78 5.71 -22.47 0.67
C PRO A 78 5.58 -22.38 2.21
N ALA A 79 4.37 -22.57 2.72
CA ALA A 79 4.07 -22.47 4.15
C ALA A 79 4.98 -23.39 4.99
N TYR A 80 5.69 -22.80 5.96
CA TYR A 80 6.61 -23.53 6.82
C TYR A 80 5.96 -24.05 8.12
N SER A 81 4.73 -23.63 8.42
CA SER A 81 3.95 -24.10 9.58
C SER A 81 2.45 -24.14 9.27
N VAL A 82 1.70 -24.85 10.13
CA VAL A 82 0.23 -24.95 10.00
C VAL A 82 -0.42 -23.59 10.18
N GLU A 83 0.09 -22.77 11.11
CA GLU A 83 -0.44 -21.43 11.38
C GLU A 83 -0.31 -20.50 10.17
N VAL A 84 0.78 -20.63 9.39
CA VAL A 84 0.95 -19.88 8.14
C VAL A 84 -0.08 -20.35 7.10
N ALA A 85 -0.24 -21.67 6.95
CA ALA A 85 -1.22 -22.23 6.01
C ALA A 85 -2.66 -21.80 6.35
N GLU A 86 -3.04 -21.85 7.63
CA GLU A 86 -4.34 -21.36 8.12
C GLU A 86 -4.51 -19.86 7.89
N GLY A 87 -3.42 -19.08 8.00
CA GLY A 87 -3.41 -17.65 7.68
C GLY A 87 -3.73 -17.38 6.22
N VAL A 88 -3.12 -18.12 5.29
CA VAL A 88 -3.39 -18.01 3.85
C VAL A 88 -4.84 -18.43 3.55
N ASP A 89 -5.33 -19.52 4.14
CA ASP A 89 -6.73 -19.95 4.02
C ASP A 89 -7.71 -18.88 4.53
N LEU A 90 -7.37 -18.17 5.60
CA LEU A 90 -8.15 -17.03 6.11
C LEU A 90 -8.19 -15.88 5.10
N MET A 91 -7.06 -15.57 4.45
CA MET A 91 -7.00 -14.53 3.41
C MET A 91 -7.87 -14.90 2.22
N GLU A 92 -7.79 -16.13 1.72
CA GLU A 92 -8.59 -16.61 0.59
C GLU A 92 -10.09 -16.64 0.90
N SER A 93 -10.47 -17.14 2.07
CA SER A 93 -11.88 -17.18 2.51
C SER A 93 -12.45 -15.77 2.69
N PHE A 94 -11.73 -14.88 3.35
CA PHE A 94 -12.16 -13.50 3.55
C PHE A 94 -12.22 -12.72 2.23
N GLY A 95 -11.26 -12.93 1.33
CA GLY A 95 -11.26 -12.39 -0.03
C GLY A 95 -12.49 -12.80 -0.83
N ARG A 96 -12.86 -14.07 -0.76
CA ARG A 96 -14.08 -14.60 -1.39
C ARG A 96 -15.36 -14.00 -0.80
N GLU A 97 -15.43 -13.86 0.52
CA GLU A 97 -16.59 -13.27 1.20
C GLU A 97 -16.78 -11.78 0.89
N CYS A 98 -15.67 -11.04 0.77
CA CYS A 98 -15.68 -9.60 0.51
C CYS A 98 -15.61 -9.25 -0.98
N GLY A 99 -15.26 -10.20 -1.85
CA GLY A 99 -15.17 -10.02 -3.30
C GLY A 99 -13.94 -9.27 -3.78
N PHE A 100 -12.83 -9.30 -3.04
CA PHE A 100 -11.55 -8.68 -3.46
C PHE A 100 -10.54 -9.74 -3.94
N ARG A 101 -9.52 -9.29 -4.66
CA ARG A 101 -8.53 -10.20 -5.28
C ARG A 101 -7.52 -10.69 -4.26
N VAL A 102 -7.38 -12.01 -4.19
CA VAL A 102 -6.30 -12.70 -3.46
C VAL A 102 -5.43 -13.40 -4.51
N TYR A 103 -4.12 -13.17 -4.45
CA TYR A 103 -3.15 -13.83 -5.31
C TYR A 103 -2.83 -15.23 -4.77
N ARG A 104 -2.35 -16.11 -5.63
CA ARG A 104 -1.97 -17.47 -5.27
C ARG A 104 -0.51 -17.51 -4.85
N GLU A 105 -0.18 -18.53 -4.08
CA GLU A 105 1.20 -18.91 -3.78
C GLU A 105 2.02 -19.01 -5.08
N GLY A 106 3.13 -18.28 -5.13
CA GLY A 106 4.04 -18.27 -6.29
C GLY A 106 3.69 -17.27 -7.40
N ASP A 107 2.63 -16.47 -7.27
CA ASP A 107 2.31 -15.42 -8.25
C ASP A 107 3.39 -14.31 -8.28
N GLY A 108 4.12 -14.11 -7.18
CA GLY A 108 5.29 -13.24 -7.10
C GLY A 108 5.27 -12.28 -5.93
N ILE A 109 6.29 -11.41 -5.87
CA ILE A 109 6.48 -10.45 -4.77
C ILE A 109 5.48 -9.30 -4.87
N GLU A 110 4.85 -8.94 -3.76
CA GLU A 110 3.70 -8.02 -3.71
C GLU A 110 3.96 -6.68 -4.42
N HIS A 111 5.14 -6.09 -4.21
CA HIS A 111 5.53 -4.79 -4.77
C HIS A 111 5.72 -4.81 -6.29
N VAL A 112 6.01 -5.98 -6.85
CA VAL A 112 6.30 -6.19 -8.27
C VAL A 112 5.02 -6.55 -9.00
N VAL A 113 4.32 -7.58 -8.52
CA VAL A 113 3.11 -8.12 -9.18
C VAL A 113 2.02 -7.05 -9.30
N LEU A 114 1.82 -6.23 -8.27
CA LEU A 114 0.81 -5.16 -8.34
C LEU A 114 1.14 -4.09 -9.39
N ILE A 115 2.43 -3.88 -9.70
CA ILE A 115 2.85 -3.00 -10.80
C ILE A 115 2.64 -3.70 -12.15
N GLU A 116 3.07 -4.96 -12.27
CA GLU A 116 2.97 -5.76 -13.50
C GLU A 116 1.52 -5.94 -13.94
N ASP A 117 0.60 -6.14 -13.00
CA ASP A 117 -0.85 -6.25 -13.24
C ASP A 117 -1.55 -4.89 -13.42
N GLY A 118 -0.79 -3.78 -13.39
CA GLY A 118 -1.31 -2.44 -13.65
C GLY A 118 -2.24 -1.90 -12.56
N HIS A 119 -2.15 -2.42 -11.33
CA HIS A 119 -2.96 -1.94 -10.21
C HIS A 119 -2.42 -0.65 -9.60
N ILE A 120 -1.11 -0.44 -9.67
CA ILE A 120 -0.42 0.76 -9.21
C ILE A 120 -0.28 1.74 -10.37
N VAL A 121 -0.97 2.87 -10.29
CA VAL A 121 -0.95 3.89 -11.34
C VAL A 121 -0.51 5.25 -10.81
N PRO A 122 -0.02 6.17 -11.67
CA PRO A 122 0.35 7.50 -11.24
C PRO A 122 -0.81 8.21 -10.53
N TRP A 123 -0.47 9.04 -9.54
CA TRP A 123 -1.40 9.80 -8.70
C TRP A 123 -2.19 9.01 -7.65
N ASP A 124 -1.99 7.70 -7.52
CA ASP A 124 -2.57 6.94 -6.42
C ASP A 124 -1.88 7.24 -5.09
N ILE A 125 -2.64 7.03 -4.00
CA ILE A 125 -2.09 6.83 -2.66
C ILE A 125 -2.18 5.34 -2.34
N VAL A 126 -1.03 4.70 -2.16
CA VAL A 126 -0.90 3.25 -2.03
C VAL A 126 -0.41 2.92 -0.63
N LEU A 127 -1.17 2.11 0.09
CA LEU A 127 -0.76 1.54 1.36
C LEU A 127 -0.49 0.06 1.18
N GLY A 128 0.53 -0.42 1.89
CA GLY A 128 0.86 -1.83 1.98
C GLY A 128 1.27 -2.14 3.40
N THR A 129 0.95 -3.33 3.89
CA THR A 129 1.47 -3.77 5.20
C THR A 129 2.87 -4.36 5.10
N ASP A 130 3.74 -3.62 4.41
CA ASP A 130 5.16 -3.89 4.28
C ASP A 130 5.97 -2.60 4.16
N SER A 131 7.18 -2.64 4.71
CA SER A 131 8.10 -1.50 4.77
C SER A 131 8.61 -1.03 3.41
N HIS A 132 8.64 -1.90 2.40
CA HIS A 132 9.12 -1.61 1.05
C HIS A 132 8.02 -1.15 0.09
N THR A 133 6.81 -0.89 0.59
CA THR A 133 5.71 -0.31 -0.22
C THR A 133 6.12 0.97 -0.95
N CYS A 134 7.11 1.71 -0.43
CA CYS A 134 7.70 2.87 -1.10
C CYS A 134 8.23 2.56 -2.52
N THR A 135 8.51 1.30 -2.86
CA THR A 135 8.85 0.83 -4.21
C THR A 135 7.82 1.25 -5.25
N ASN A 136 6.53 1.21 -4.90
CA ASN A 136 5.44 1.63 -5.80
C ASN A 136 5.48 3.14 -6.13
N GLY A 137 6.26 3.94 -5.40
CA GLY A 137 6.52 5.35 -5.73
C GLY A 137 7.23 5.53 -7.07
N ALA A 138 7.92 4.51 -7.58
CA ALA A 138 8.51 4.52 -8.92
C ALA A 138 7.46 4.72 -10.04
N MET A 139 6.21 4.36 -9.78
CA MET A 139 5.08 4.56 -10.71
C MET A 139 4.47 5.96 -10.62
N GLY A 140 5.04 6.87 -9.84
CA GLY A 140 4.48 8.21 -9.61
C GLY A 140 3.27 8.23 -8.67
N ALA A 141 3.15 7.21 -7.83
CA ALA A 141 2.21 7.15 -6.70
C ALA A 141 2.87 7.66 -5.41
N LEU A 142 2.06 8.05 -4.42
CA LEU A 142 2.51 8.20 -3.05
C LEU A 142 2.29 6.86 -2.35
N ALA A 143 3.37 6.14 -2.08
CA ALA A 143 3.30 4.79 -1.53
C ALA A 143 4.11 4.65 -0.24
N PHE A 144 3.52 4.07 0.80
CA PHE A 144 4.19 3.88 2.09
C PHE A 144 3.61 2.72 2.90
N GLY A 145 4.46 2.15 3.75
CA GLY A 145 4.11 1.02 4.60
C GLY A 145 3.28 1.43 5.81
N VAL A 146 2.36 0.57 6.24
CA VAL A 146 1.54 0.75 7.44
C VAL A 146 1.52 -0.51 8.30
N GLY A 147 1.27 -0.34 9.60
CA GLY A 147 1.15 -1.47 10.52
C GLY A 147 -0.19 -2.21 10.40
N THR A 148 -0.34 -3.32 11.14
CA THR A 148 -1.57 -4.13 11.17
C THR A 148 -2.81 -3.31 11.54
N THR A 149 -2.72 -2.44 12.55
CA THR A 149 -3.84 -1.63 13.04
C THR A 149 -4.27 -0.59 12.01
N ASP A 150 -3.31 0.13 11.44
CA ASP A 150 -3.55 1.14 10.40
C ASP A 150 -4.11 0.48 9.13
N GLY A 151 -3.55 -0.67 8.73
CA GLY A 151 -4.04 -1.47 7.62
C GLY A 151 -5.47 -1.95 7.84
N ALA A 152 -5.81 -2.44 9.05
CA ALA A 152 -7.17 -2.85 9.39
C ALA A 152 -8.15 -1.65 9.37
N TYR A 153 -7.73 -0.49 9.87
CA TYR A 153 -8.52 0.75 9.80
C TYR A 153 -8.74 1.19 8.35
N ALA A 154 -7.68 1.19 7.54
CA ALA A 154 -7.73 1.53 6.12
C ALA A 154 -8.60 0.55 5.33
N MET A 155 -8.53 -0.74 5.64
CA MET A 155 -9.33 -1.78 5.02
C MET A 155 -10.83 -1.59 5.32
N ALA A 156 -11.19 -1.17 6.53
CA ALA A 156 -12.57 -0.90 6.90
C ALA A 156 -13.10 0.44 6.35
N THR A 157 -12.26 1.47 6.30
CA THR A 157 -12.73 2.85 6.08
C THR A 157 -12.34 3.45 4.73
N GLY A 158 -11.30 2.94 4.06
CA GLY A 158 -10.72 3.53 2.86
C GLY A 158 -9.89 4.79 3.13
N HIS A 159 -9.45 5.00 4.37
CA HIS A 159 -8.68 6.17 4.79
C HIS A 159 -7.55 5.75 5.73
N ILE A 160 -6.48 6.55 5.79
CA ILE A 160 -5.55 6.55 6.92
C ILE A 160 -5.83 7.78 7.79
N TYR A 161 -5.69 7.62 9.11
CA TYR A 161 -5.90 8.71 10.06
C TYR A 161 -4.59 9.44 10.38
N ASP A 162 -4.72 10.70 10.79
CA ASP A 162 -3.63 11.55 11.27
C ASP A 162 -2.37 11.56 10.39
N PHE A 163 -2.58 11.66 9.07
CA PHE A 163 -1.48 11.72 8.12
C PHE A 163 -0.88 13.13 8.08
N VAL A 164 0.39 13.27 8.43
CA VAL A 164 1.13 14.52 8.28
C VAL A 164 1.80 14.54 6.92
N VAL A 165 1.52 15.56 6.11
CA VAL A 165 2.15 15.73 4.79
C VAL A 165 3.66 15.88 4.97
N PRO A 166 4.50 14.98 4.42
CA PRO A 166 5.93 15.00 4.68
C PRO A 166 6.63 16.10 3.87
N GLU A 167 7.80 16.52 4.36
CA GLU A 167 8.74 17.29 3.57
C GLU A 167 9.28 16.43 2.40
N THR A 168 9.73 17.08 1.33
CA THR A 168 10.28 16.39 0.15
C THR A 168 11.72 16.78 -0.08
N PHE A 169 12.62 15.80 -0.08
CA PHE A 169 14.00 15.98 -0.50
C PHE A 169 14.12 15.67 -2.00
N GLN A 170 14.54 16.65 -2.79
CA GLN A 170 14.72 16.47 -4.24
C GLN A 170 16.12 15.91 -4.53
N CYS A 171 16.18 14.62 -4.85
CA CYS A 171 17.39 14.00 -5.38
C CYS A 171 17.42 14.14 -6.91
N SER A 172 18.36 14.93 -7.44
CA SER A 172 18.59 15.04 -8.88
C SER A 172 19.82 14.23 -9.29
N SER A 173 19.69 13.41 -10.33
CA SER A 173 20.84 12.75 -10.95
C SER A 173 21.29 13.56 -12.18
N ALA A 174 22.61 13.70 -12.35
CA ALA A 174 23.16 14.14 -13.62
C ALA A 174 22.98 13.01 -14.65
N ARG A 175 22.86 13.35 -15.94
CA ARG A 175 22.70 12.36 -17.03
C ARG A 175 23.66 11.18 -16.81
N ALA A 176 23.11 9.97 -16.81
CA ALA A 176 23.92 8.78 -17.01
C ALA A 176 24.75 8.97 -18.28
N CYS A 177 26.02 8.56 -18.24
CA CYS A 177 26.89 8.59 -19.41
C CYS A 177 26.23 7.72 -20.49
N ALA A 178 25.64 8.36 -21.50
CA ALA A 178 24.95 7.67 -22.58
C ALA A 178 25.98 6.78 -23.29
N GLY A 179 25.81 5.45 -23.22
CA GLY A 179 26.63 4.50 -23.96
C GLY A 179 27.72 3.76 -23.18
N CYS A 180 27.66 3.64 -21.84
CA CYS A 180 28.54 2.70 -21.12
C CYS A 180 27.92 1.29 -21.11
N PRO A 181 28.48 0.30 -21.86
CA PRO A 181 27.87 -1.02 -22.01
C PRO A 181 27.97 -1.90 -20.76
N TRP A 182 28.70 -1.46 -19.73
CA TRP A 182 28.99 -2.22 -18.50
C TRP A 182 28.45 -1.59 -17.23
N THR A 183 27.52 -0.63 -17.34
CA THR A 183 26.80 -0.10 -16.17
C THR A 183 25.40 -0.72 -16.12
N PRO A 184 25.18 -1.81 -15.37
CA PRO A 184 23.85 -2.19 -14.95
C PRO A 184 23.20 -1.01 -14.23
N GLY A 185 21.88 -0.83 -14.33
CA GLY A 185 21.12 0.26 -13.69
C GLY A 185 21.25 0.38 -12.15
N ARG A 186 22.15 -0.37 -11.52
CA ARG A 186 22.51 -0.31 -10.09
C ARG A 186 23.59 0.72 -9.72
N ARG A 187 24.22 1.42 -10.67
CA ARG A 187 25.14 2.53 -10.35
C ARG A 187 24.79 3.83 -11.08
N SER A 188 23.74 4.52 -10.63
CA SER A 188 23.58 5.96 -10.89
C SER A 188 23.18 6.65 -9.60
N ALA A 189 24.17 6.90 -8.76
CA ALA A 189 24.00 7.51 -7.45
C ALA A 189 25.31 8.17 -7.00
N THR A 190 25.99 8.93 -7.88
CA THR A 190 26.82 10.02 -7.38
C THR A 190 25.89 11.16 -7.04
N TRP A 191 25.28 11.05 -5.85
CA TRP A 191 24.36 12.06 -5.32
C TRP A 191 25.11 13.36 -5.08
N ARG A 192 24.70 14.43 -5.75
CA ARG A 192 25.04 15.79 -5.33
C ARG A 192 23.88 16.29 -4.50
N TRP A 193 24.08 16.34 -3.19
CA TRP A 193 23.22 17.09 -2.29
C TRP A 193 23.42 18.58 -2.60
N ARG A 194 22.33 19.30 -2.90
CA ARG A 194 22.30 20.76 -3.00
C ARG A 194 21.27 21.28 -2.01
#